data_AF-A0A453SF23-F1
#
_entry.id   AF-A0A453SF23-F1
#
_cell.length_a   1.000
_cell.length_b   1.000
_cell.length_c   1.000
_cell.angle_alpha   90.00
_cell.angle_beta   90.00
_cell.angle_gamma   90.00
#
_symmetry.space_group_name_H-M   'P 1'
#
loop_
_entity.id
_entity.type
_entity.pdbx_description
1 polymer ?
#
loop_
_entity_poly.entity_id
_entity_poly.type
_entity_poly.pdbx_seq_one_letter_code
_entity_poly.pdbx_strand_id
1 'polypeptide(L)'
;MKDFYRWQLWPPPRNESDSGNFALWEEPYKQARKWTPCAAKYTLEEEPSEDNNGFILVSANGGLNQQRVAVCNAVVVAALLNATLVLPRFLHSSVWKDKSQFGDIYQEDYFVNYMKGDVLIVKDLPSHLQSLDLEAIGSQITDNDISKEAEPSEFIRTALPVLQKNGVVHFLGFGNRLGFDSVPADLQRLRCRCNFHALKFAPEIQKLGSLLVQRLRGVSAMQTEMDTQLFGSNMLDRPFGDKSTDDAGGPSRYLALHLRFEEDMVAYSLCEFGGGDEERRELQAFRETHFPALVARLRNT
;
A
#
# COMPACT_ATOMS: atom_id res chain seq x y z
N MET A 1 -12.08 22.65 6.44
CA MET A 1 -10.69 23.05 6.14
C MET A 1 -10.21 22.07 5.08
N LYS A 2 -10.41 22.42 3.81
CA LYS A 2 -10.12 21.59 2.63
C LYS A 2 -8.90 22.20 1.93
N ASP A 3 -7.71 21.81 2.36
CA ASP A 3 -6.51 22.12 1.58
C ASP A 3 -6.23 20.93 0.67
N PHE A 4 -6.87 20.99 -0.51
CA PHE A 4 -6.51 20.17 -1.65
C PHE A 4 -5.02 20.36 -1.94
N TYR A 5 -4.29 19.25 -1.99
CA TYR A 5 -2.93 19.16 -2.50
C TYR A 5 -2.82 19.86 -3.86
N ARG A 6 -2.36 21.11 -3.85
CA ARG A 6 -1.94 21.83 -5.06
C ARG A 6 -0.53 21.38 -5.39
N TRP A 7 -0.42 20.29 -6.16
CA TRP A 7 0.83 19.96 -6.83
C TRP A 7 1.05 21.00 -7.94
N GLN A 8 1.91 21.98 -7.66
CA GLN A 8 2.35 22.96 -8.65
C GLN A 8 3.35 22.23 -9.58
N LEU A 9 2.86 21.67 -10.69
CA LEU A 9 3.67 20.89 -11.62
C LEU A 9 4.74 21.69 -12.38
N TRP A 10 4.77 23.02 -12.25
CA TRP A 10 5.84 23.90 -12.75
C TRP A 10 5.63 25.32 -12.19
N PRO A 11 6.66 26.12 -11.90
CA PRO A 11 6.47 27.56 -11.72
C PRO A 11 6.00 28.18 -13.06
N PRO A 12 5.18 29.25 -13.05
CA PRO A 12 4.77 29.91 -14.29
C PRO A 12 5.99 30.35 -15.12
N PRO A 13 5.93 30.30 -16.46
CA PRO A 13 7.04 30.75 -17.30
C PRO A 13 7.35 32.21 -16.96
N ARG A 14 8.58 32.47 -16.51
CA ARG A 14 9.12 33.83 -16.41
C ARG A 14 9.48 34.29 -17.82
N ASN A 15 9.22 35.56 -18.11
CA ASN A 15 9.53 36.21 -19.39
C ASN A 15 10.96 35.87 -19.86
N GLU A 16 11.10 35.58 -21.16
CA GLU A 16 12.27 35.05 -21.87
C GLU A 16 13.54 35.92 -21.86
N SER A 17 13.67 36.89 -20.95
CA SER A 17 14.83 37.79 -20.91
C SER A 17 15.91 37.41 -19.91
N ASP A 18 15.78 36.28 -19.19
CA ASP A 18 16.83 35.80 -18.29
C ASP A 18 17.45 34.52 -18.87
N SER A 19 18.65 34.67 -19.43
CA SER A 19 19.50 33.57 -19.92
C SER A 19 20.11 32.78 -18.75
N GLY A 20 19.30 32.49 -17.73
CA GLY A 20 19.65 31.64 -16.61
C GLY A 20 19.50 30.18 -17.02
N ASN A 21 20.59 29.42 -16.94
CA ASN A 21 20.60 27.96 -17.04
C ASN A 21 19.37 27.39 -16.32
N PHE A 22 18.41 26.85 -17.07
CA PHE A 22 17.28 26.13 -16.48
C PHE A 22 17.86 24.85 -15.89
N ALA A 23 18.12 24.87 -14.58
CA ALA A 23 18.62 23.71 -13.87
C ALA A 23 17.47 22.72 -13.65
N LEU A 24 16.95 22.14 -14.74
CA LEU A 24 15.90 21.12 -14.76
C LEU A 24 16.14 19.98 -13.77
N TRP A 25 17.40 19.78 -13.42
CA TRP A 25 17.91 18.68 -12.61
C TRP A 25 18.46 19.12 -11.25
N GLU A 26 18.38 20.40 -10.92
CA GLU A 26 18.65 20.84 -9.55
C GLU A 26 17.45 20.47 -8.69
N GLU A 27 17.70 19.65 -7.66
CA GLU A 27 16.71 19.31 -6.64
C GLU A 27 16.26 20.61 -5.94
N PRO A 28 15.03 21.10 -6.21
CA PRO A 28 14.57 22.37 -5.66
C PRO A 28 14.44 22.30 -4.13
N TYR A 29 14.28 21.10 -3.57
CA TYR A 29 14.19 20.86 -2.15
C TYR A 29 15.39 20.05 -1.67
N LYS A 30 16.51 20.72 -1.36
CA LYS A 30 17.65 20.08 -0.69
C LYS A 30 17.26 19.32 0.60
N GLN A 31 16.14 19.68 1.22
CA GLN A 31 15.52 18.99 2.35
C GLN A 31 14.75 17.71 1.96
N ALA A 32 14.24 17.57 0.74
CA ALA A 32 13.63 16.33 0.26
C ALA A 32 14.64 15.18 0.20
N ARG A 33 15.96 15.45 0.17
CA ARG A 33 17.00 14.42 0.36
C ARG A 33 17.18 13.99 1.83
N LYS A 34 16.48 14.64 2.77
CA LYS A 34 16.53 14.37 4.22
C LYS A 34 15.26 13.66 4.69
N TRP A 35 14.70 12.75 3.89
CA TRP A 35 13.61 11.88 4.36
C TRP A 35 14.05 11.18 5.63
N THR A 36 13.40 11.49 6.74
CA THR A 36 13.54 10.75 7.99
C THR A 36 12.45 9.69 8.03
N PRO A 37 12.76 8.44 8.42
CA PRO A 37 11.74 7.41 8.61
C PRO A 37 10.59 7.93 9.49
N CYS A 38 9.34 7.71 9.06
CA CYS A 38 8.15 8.19 9.76
C CYS A 38 7.96 7.56 11.15
N ALA A 39 8.68 6.48 11.44
CA ALA A 39 8.76 5.87 12.74
C ALA A 39 10.03 5.02 12.82
N ALA A 40 10.94 5.35 13.74
CA ALA A 40 12.03 4.47 14.07
C ALA A 40 11.48 3.17 14.69
N LYS A 41 12.11 2.03 14.40
CA LYS A 41 11.79 0.78 15.11
C LYS A 41 12.18 0.98 16.57
N TYR A 42 11.19 0.96 17.46
CA TYR A 42 11.42 0.79 18.89
C TYR A 42 11.14 -0.68 19.20
N THR A 43 12.02 -1.29 19.98
CA THR A 43 11.77 -2.62 20.53
C THR A 43 10.87 -2.43 21.73
N LEU A 44 9.64 -2.94 21.69
CA LEU A 44 8.85 -3.13 22.89
C LEU A 44 9.56 -4.19 23.74
N GLU A 45 9.73 -3.90 25.04
CA GLU A 45 10.47 -4.79 25.95
C GLU A 45 9.72 -6.11 26.20
N GLU A 46 8.41 -6.14 25.98
CA GLU A 46 7.55 -7.30 26.15
C GLU A 46 6.82 -7.63 24.84
N GLU A 47 6.86 -8.91 24.44
CA GLU A 47 6.04 -9.41 23.34
C GLU A 47 4.56 -9.43 23.74
N PRO A 48 3.62 -9.24 22.79
CA PRO A 48 2.20 -9.28 23.11
C PRO A 48 1.82 -10.66 23.68
N SER A 49 0.94 -10.65 24.70
CA SER A 49 0.43 -11.86 25.33
C SER A 49 -0.30 -12.76 24.34
N GLU A 50 -0.12 -14.08 24.47
CA GLU A 50 -0.93 -15.08 23.76
C GLU A 50 -2.39 -15.10 24.26
N ASP A 51 -2.64 -14.59 25.47
CA ASP A 51 -3.99 -14.36 25.99
C ASP A 51 -4.54 -13.04 25.44
N ASN A 52 -5.44 -13.16 24.45
CA ASN A 52 -5.99 -12.04 23.71
C ASN A 52 -7.45 -12.31 23.28
N ASN A 53 -8.10 -11.34 22.62
CA ASN A 53 -9.53 -11.42 22.34
C ASN A 53 -9.91 -12.47 21.26
N GLY A 54 -8.95 -13.02 20.51
CA GLY A 54 -9.19 -14.01 19.45
C GLY A 54 -8.44 -13.71 18.16
N PHE A 55 -8.97 -14.23 17.04
CA PHE A 55 -8.34 -14.15 15.72
C PHE A 55 -9.08 -13.23 14.75
N ILE A 56 -8.32 -12.40 14.02
CA ILE A 56 -8.85 -11.57 12.94
C ILE A 56 -8.39 -12.15 11.60
N LEU A 57 -9.35 -12.54 10.77
CA LEU A 57 -9.14 -12.92 9.39
C LEU A 57 -9.47 -11.73 8.48
N VAL A 58 -8.64 -11.47 7.47
CA VAL A 58 -8.87 -10.37 6.52
C VAL A 58 -8.77 -10.88 5.09
N SER A 59 -9.83 -10.65 4.33
CA SER A 59 -9.85 -10.81 2.88
C SER A 59 -9.86 -9.43 2.23
N ALA A 60 -8.68 -8.92 1.87
CA ALA A 60 -8.51 -7.57 1.36
C ALA A 60 -9.02 -7.44 -0.09
N ASN A 61 -9.78 -6.39 -0.38
CA ASN A 61 -10.28 -6.10 -1.72
C ASN A 61 -9.51 -4.97 -2.42
N GLY A 62 -9.85 -4.74 -3.68
CA GLY A 62 -9.29 -3.65 -4.47
C GLY A 62 -8.02 -4.02 -5.24
N GLY A 63 -7.37 -3.01 -5.81
CA GLY A 63 -6.06 -3.17 -6.46
C GLY A 63 -4.92 -3.26 -5.45
N LEU A 64 -3.71 -3.59 -5.92
CA LEU A 64 -2.56 -3.88 -5.06
C LEU A 64 -2.28 -2.79 -4.00
N ASN A 65 -2.33 -1.52 -4.38
CA ASN A 65 -2.10 -0.42 -3.44
C ASN A 65 -3.23 -0.29 -2.39
N GLN A 66 -4.47 -0.63 -2.75
CA GLN A 66 -5.59 -0.65 -1.82
C GLN A 66 -5.48 -1.83 -0.86
N GLN A 67 -5.10 -3.02 -1.36
CA GLN A 67 -4.81 -4.20 -0.54
C GLN A 67 -3.67 -3.92 0.44
N ARG A 68 -2.59 -3.27 -0.01
CA ARG A 68 -1.50 -2.81 0.87
C ARG A 68 -2.00 -1.93 2.02
N VAL A 69 -2.86 -0.96 1.72
CA VAL A 69 -3.48 -0.10 2.76
C VAL A 69 -4.38 -0.93 3.69
N ALA A 70 -5.17 -1.85 3.15
CA ALA A 70 -6.04 -2.73 3.92
C ALA A 70 -5.24 -3.60 4.90
N VAL A 71 -4.09 -4.16 4.48
CA VAL A 71 -3.18 -4.90 5.37
C VAL A 71 -2.69 -4.02 6.52
N CYS A 72 -2.26 -2.79 6.23
CA CYS A 72 -1.78 -1.87 7.26
C CYS A 72 -2.89 -1.47 8.23
N ASN A 73 -4.11 -1.28 7.73
CA ASN A 73 -5.27 -1.03 8.58
C ASN A 73 -5.62 -2.25 9.43
N ALA A 74 -5.53 -3.47 8.88
CA ALA A 74 -5.79 -4.72 9.59
C ALA A 74 -4.83 -4.91 10.78
N VAL A 75 -3.54 -4.60 10.59
CA VAL A 75 -2.55 -4.58 11.68
C VAL A 75 -2.98 -3.62 12.79
N VAL A 76 -3.41 -2.41 12.44
CA VAL A 76 -3.87 -1.42 13.44
C VAL A 76 -5.14 -1.88 14.15
N VAL A 77 -6.10 -2.47 13.42
CA VAL A 77 -7.33 -3.01 14.00
C VAL A 77 -7.02 -4.17 14.94
N ALA A 78 -6.09 -5.06 14.58
CA ALA A 78 -5.67 -6.15 15.46
C ALA A 78 -4.99 -5.65 16.75
N ALA A 79 -4.12 -4.63 16.65
CA ALA A 79 -3.55 -3.97 17.82
C ALA A 79 -4.63 -3.31 18.70
N LEU A 80 -5.54 -2.55 18.07
CA LEU A 80 -6.63 -1.85 18.75
C LEU A 80 -7.56 -2.81 19.51
N LEU A 81 -7.84 -3.97 18.91
CA LEU A 81 -8.75 -4.97 19.47
C LEU A 81 -8.02 -6.01 20.33
N ASN A 82 -6.71 -5.85 20.59
CA ASN A 82 -5.87 -6.83 21.26
C ASN A 82 -6.16 -8.25 20.76
N ALA A 83 -5.86 -8.51 19.48
CA ALA A 83 -6.20 -9.74 18.78
C ALA A 83 -5.04 -10.24 17.92
N THR A 84 -5.00 -11.55 17.66
CA THR A 84 -4.07 -12.15 16.71
C THR A 84 -4.54 -11.90 15.28
N LEU A 85 -3.67 -11.35 14.42
CA LEU A 85 -3.95 -11.23 12.99
C LEU A 85 -3.55 -12.51 12.26
N VAL A 86 -4.45 -13.07 11.46
CA VAL A 86 -4.09 -14.12 10.49
C VAL A 86 -3.57 -13.45 9.22
N LEU A 87 -2.55 -14.01 8.58
CA LEU A 87 -1.96 -13.47 7.36
C LEU A 87 -3.07 -13.10 6.35
N PRO A 88 -3.13 -11.83 5.89
CA PRO A 88 -4.21 -11.38 5.02
C PRO A 88 -4.24 -12.14 3.70
N ARG A 89 -5.45 -12.42 3.21
CA ARG A 89 -5.68 -12.97 1.88
C ARG A 89 -6.13 -11.88 0.92
N PHE A 90 -5.74 -12.00 -0.34
CA PHE A 90 -6.10 -11.04 -1.38
C PHE A 90 -7.27 -11.58 -2.18
N LEU A 91 -8.40 -10.86 -2.15
CA LEU A 91 -9.56 -11.22 -2.94
C LEU A 91 -9.26 -11.00 -4.42
N HIS A 92 -9.66 -11.98 -5.21
CA HIS A 92 -9.64 -11.86 -6.65
C HIS A 92 -10.56 -10.71 -7.09
N SER A 93 -10.02 -9.83 -7.91
CA SER A 93 -10.79 -8.75 -8.53
C SER A 93 -11.09 -9.12 -9.97
N SER A 94 -12.35 -8.97 -10.39
CA SER A 94 -12.75 -9.13 -11.80
C SER A 94 -12.12 -8.10 -12.73
N VAL A 95 -11.68 -6.96 -12.19
CA VAL A 95 -11.01 -5.88 -12.93
C VAL A 95 -9.54 -6.24 -13.15
N TRP A 96 -8.81 -6.55 -12.09
CA TRP A 96 -7.36 -6.80 -12.16
C TRP A 96 -7.00 -8.20 -12.66
N LYS A 97 -7.91 -9.18 -12.45
CA LYS A 97 -7.74 -10.60 -12.77
C LYS A 97 -6.47 -11.25 -12.21
N ASP A 98 -5.83 -10.60 -11.25
CA ASP A 98 -4.65 -11.10 -10.55
C ASP A 98 -5.05 -12.21 -9.57
N LYS A 99 -4.22 -13.25 -9.48
CA LYS A 99 -4.39 -14.40 -8.57
C LYS A 99 -3.35 -14.41 -7.45
N SER A 100 -2.36 -13.54 -7.53
CA SER A 100 -1.29 -13.41 -6.53
C SER A 100 -1.88 -13.23 -5.14
N GLN A 101 -1.37 -13.98 -4.18
CA GLN A 101 -1.66 -13.84 -2.76
C GLN A 101 -0.55 -13.06 -2.05
N PHE A 102 -0.74 -12.81 -0.76
CA PHE A 102 0.20 -12.03 0.05
C PHE A 102 1.65 -12.50 -0.10
N GLY A 103 1.91 -13.80 0.01
CA GLY A 103 3.25 -14.39 -0.09
C GLY A 103 3.90 -14.33 -1.48
N ASP A 104 3.11 -14.17 -2.55
CA ASP A 104 3.64 -13.98 -3.90
C ASP A 104 4.24 -12.57 -4.08
N ILE A 105 3.76 -11.61 -3.29
CA ILE A 105 4.12 -10.19 -3.40
C ILE A 105 5.05 -9.76 -2.26
N TYR A 106 4.83 -10.25 -1.05
CA TYR A 106 5.51 -9.83 0.17
C TYR A 106 6.16 -11.02 0.91
N GLN A 107 7.25 -10.75 1.62
CA GLN A 107 7.94 -11.75 2.44
C GLN A 107 7.17 -12.02 3.73
N GLU A 108 6.43 -13.13 3.78
CA GLU A 108 5.61 -13.53 4.94
C GLU A 108 6.39 -13.61 6.25
N ASP A 109 7.49 -14.35 6.27
CA ASP A 109 8.26 -14.57 7.49
C ASP A 109 8.89 -13.27 8.00
N TYR A 110 9.36 -12.42 7.08
CA TYR A 110 9.85 -11.10 7.45
C TYR A 110 8.74 -10.24 8.04
N PHE A 111 7.55 -10.24 7.44
CA PHE A 111 6.39 -9.49 7.92
C PHE A 111 5.98 -9.92 9.33
N VAL A 112 5.81 -11.22 9.55
CA VAL A 112 5.48 -11.80 10.87
C VAL A 112 6.53 -11.43 11.91
N ASN A 113 7.81 -11.65 11.60
CA ASN A 113 8.91 -11.38 12.55
C ASN A 113 9.08 -9.88 12.84
N TYR A 114 8.88 -9.00 11.84
CA TYR A 114 9.01 -7.56 12.03
C TYR A 114 7.91 -7.00 12.94
N MET A 115 6.68 -7.54 12.82
CA MET A 115 5.50 -7.07 13.54
C MET A 115 5.31 -7.73 14.92
N LYS A 116 6.10 -8.77 15.24
CA LYS A 116 5.93 -9.61 16.44
C LYS A 116 5.81 -8.81 17.75
N GLY A 117 6.53 -7.70 17.89
CA GLY A 117 6.47 -6.85 19.07
C GLY A 117 5.20 -5.99 19.16
N ASP A 118 4.49 -5.77 18.05
CA ASP A 118 3.31 -4.90 18.00
C ASP A 118 1.99 -5.69 17.97
N VAL A 119 1.96 -6.78 17.19
CA VAL A 119 0.78 -7.61 16.95
C VAL A 119 1.23 -9.05 16.71
N LEU A 120 0.57 -10.02 17.34
CA LEU A 120 0.77 -11.43 17.01
C LEU A 120 0.19 -11.73 15.63
N ILE A 121 1.02 -12.27 14.73
CA ILE A 121 0.62 -12.65 13.38
C ILE A 121 0.86 -14.13 13.18
N VAL A 122 -0.16 -14.86 12.74
CA VAL A 122 -0.09 -16.29 12.40
C VAL A 122 -0.41 -16.51 10.93
N LYS A 123 0.12 -17.58 10.34
CA LYS A 123 -0.13 -17.87 8.91
C LYS A 123 -1.56 -18.34 8.65
N ASP A 124 -2.07 -19.18 9.53
CA ASP A 124 -3.40 -19.78 9.42
C ASP A 124 -4.11 -19.76 10.76
N LEU A 125 -5.45 -19.85 10.71
CA LEU A 125 -6.28 -20.04 11.90
C LEU A 125 -5.92 -21.36 12.61
N PRO A 126 -6.09 -21.47 13.93
CA PRO A 126 -6.09 -22.76 14.62
C PRO A 126 -7.08 -23.75 13.99
N SER A 127 -6.73 -25.04 13.96
CA SER A 127 -7.51 -26.07 13.25
C SER A 127 -8.98 -26.14 13.67
N HIS A 128 -9.30 -25.87 14.94
CA HIS A 128 -10.68 -25.87 15.43
C HIS A 128 -11.53 -24.69 14.91
N LEU A 129 -10.90 -23.61 14.45
CA LEU A 129 -11.58 -22.45 13.85
C LEU A 129 -11.64 -22.55 12.32
N GLN A 130 -10.74 -23.31 11.69
CA GLN A 130 -10.72 -23.47 10.22
C GLN A 130 -11.96 -24.16 9.66
N SER A 131 -12.60 -25.05 10.44
CA SER A 131 -13.79 -25.80 10.01
C SER A 131 -15.12 -25.06 10.25
N LEU A 132 -15.08 -23.87 10.84
CA LEU A 132 -16.29 -23.11 11.15
C LEU A 132 -16.83 -22.40 9.90
N ASP A 133 -18.14 -22.40 9.75
CA ASP A 133 -18.83 -21.52 8.81
C ASP A 133 -18.99 -20.14 9.46
N LEU A 134 -18.04 -19.24 9.16
CA LEU A 134 -17.96 -17.91 9.78
C LEU A 134 -19.17 -17.03 9.44
N GLU A 135 -19.80 -17.23 8.28
CA GLU A 135 -21.02 -16.52 7.91
C GLU A 135 -22.20 -17.02 8.75
N ALA A 136 -22.39 -18.34 8.84
CA ALA A 136 -23.50 -18.94 9.57
C ALA A 136 -23.48 -18.63 11.08
N ILE A 137 -22.29 -18.46 11.69
CA ILE A 137 -22.17 -18.09 13.10
C ILE A 137 -22.16 -16.57 13.35
N GLY A 138 -22.32 -15.76 12.29
CA GLY A 138 -22.30 -14.29 12.39
C GLY A 138 -20.92 -13.71 12.73
N SER A 139 -19.84 -14.39 12.34
CA SER A 139 -18.45 -13.94 12.48
C SER A 139 -17.91 -13.19 11.27
N GLN A 140 -18.75 -12.89 10.28
CA GLN A 140 -18.33 -12.17 9.09
C GLN A 140 -18.81 -10.72 9.12
N ILE A 141 -17.88 -9.79 8.89
CA ILE A 141 -18.14 -8.36 8.74
C ILE A 141 -17.71 -7.97 7.33
N THR A 142 -18.59 -7.29 6.61
CA THR A 142 -18.36 -6.88 5.22
C THR A 142 -18.14 -5.38 5.11
N ASP A 143 -17.77 -4.97 3.90
CA ASP A 143 -17.63 -3.59 3.49
C ASP A 143 -18.91 -2.72 3.63
N ASN A 144 -20.07 -3.35 3.84
CA ASN A 144 -21.33 -2.63 4.10
C ASN A 144 -21.56 -2.35 5.60
N ASP A 145 -20.87 -3.09 6.47
CA ASP A 145 -21.05 -3.02 7.92
C ASP A 145 -20.14 -1.98 8.58
N ILE A 146 -19.10 -1.55 7.87
CA ILE A 146 -18.14 -0.53 8.34
C ILE A 146 -18.11 0.64 7.38
N SER A 147 -18.26 1.83 7.94
CA SER A 147 -18.19 3.10 7.21
C SER A 147 -16.85 3.27 6.49
N LYS A 148 -16.83 3.99 5.36
CA LYS A 148 -15.56 4.41 4.76
C LYS A 148 -14.87 5.39 5.71
N GLU A 149 -13.57 5.23 5.90
CA GLU A 149 -12.77 6.05 6.82
C GLU A 149 -13.31 6.05 8.28
N ALA A 150 -13.83 4.91 8.73
CA ALA A 150 -14.37 4.71 10.07
C ALA A 150 -13.37 5.04 11.19
N GLU A 151 -13.88 5.53 12.31
CA GLU A 151 -13.09 5.77 13.51
C GLU A 151 -12.75 4.44 14.23
N PRO A 152 -11.66 4.40 15.02
CA PRO A 152 -11.34 3.24 15.86
C PRO A 152 -12.51 2.75 16.72
N SER A 153 -13.33 3.66 17.24
CA SER A 153 -14.50 3.37 18.07
C SER A 153 -15.55 2.50 17.37
N GLU A 154 -15.66 2.60 16.04
CA GLU A 154 -16.59 1.79 15.26
C GLU A 154 -16.19 0.32 15.28
N PHE A 155 -14.90 0.02 15.10
CA PHE A 155 -14.35 -1.34 15.20
C PHE A 155 -14.52 -1.94 16.59
N ILE A 156 -14.34 -1.13 17.65
CA ILE A 156 -14.60 -1.56 19.03
C ILE A 156 -16.08 -1.91 19.21
N ARG A 157 -17.00 -1.16 18.61
CA ARG A 157 -18.44 -1.40 18.74
C ARG A 157 -18.93 -2.58 17.89
N THR A 158 -18.38 -2.78 16.70
CA THR A 158 -18.88 -3.77 15.73
C THR A 158 -18.12 -5.09 15.79
N ALA A 159 -16.79 -5.06 15.85
CA ALA A 159 -15.97 -6.26 15.73
C ALA A 159 -15.61 -6.90 17.07
N LEU A 160 -15.32 -6.10 18.11
CA LEU A 160 -14.93 -6.65 19.42
C LEU A 160 -15.99 -7.59 20.02
N PRO A 161 -17.30 -7.29 19.99
CA PRO A 161 -18.30 -8.19 20.56
C PRO A 161 -18.40 -9.53 19.80
N VAL A 162 -18.25 -9.49 18.47
CA VAL A 162 -18.23 -10.68 17.61
C VAL A 162 -17.00 -11.53 17.93
N LEU A 163 -15.84 -10.87 18.04
CA LEU A 163 -14.57 -11.51 18.34
C LEU A 163 -14.60 -12.19 19.72
N GLN A 164 -15.08 -11.52 20.77
CA GLN A 164 -15.19 -12.09 22.11
C GLN A 164 -16.21 -13.24 22.20
N LYS A 165 -17.27 -13.20 21.40
CA LYS A 165 -18.30 -14.24 21.39
C LYS A 165 -17.85 -15.50 20.65
N ASN A 166 -17.22 -15.33 19.48
CA ASN A 166 -16.95 -16.43 18.55
C ASN A 166 -15.47 -16.83 18.51
N GLY A 167 -14.57 -16.07 19.15
CA GLY A 167 -13.12 -16.26 19.12
C GLY A 167 -12.47 -15.89 17.78
N VAL A 168 -13.25 -15.53 16.77
CA VAL A 168 -12.78 -15.15 15.44
C VAL A 168 -13.72 -14.15 14.77
N VAL A 169 -13.18 -13.21 14.02
CA VAL A 169 -13.95 -12.34 13.11
C VAL A 169 -13.27 -12.27 11.75
N HIS A 170 -14.05 -12.34 10.69
CA HIS A 170 -13.58 -12.24 9.31
C HIS A 170 -14.07 -10.96 8.66
N PHE A 171 -13.13 -10.06 8.35
CA PHE A 171 -13.41 -8.91 7.49
C PHE A 171 -13.35 -9.33 6.02
N LEU A 172 -14.51 -9.63 5.44
CA LEU A 172 -14.64 -10.01 4.03
C LEU A 172 -14.78 -8.76 3.15
N GLY A 173 -13.81 -8.57 2.25
CA GLY A 173 -13.78 -7.42 1.37
C GLY A 173 -13.13 -6.20 2.00
N PHE A 174 -12.25 -6.35 2.99
CA PHE A 174 -11.71 -5.22 3.74
C PHE A 174 -10.83 -4.31 2.86
N GLY A 175 -11.29 -3.08 2.64
CA GLY A 175 -10.55 -2.06 1.90
C GLY A 175 -9.91 -0.98 2.78
N ASN A 176 -9.89 0.25 2.29
CA ASN A 176 -9.51 1.42 3.10
C ASN A 176 -10.66 1.85 4.02
N ARG A 177 -10.88 1.09 5.11
CA ARG A 177 -12.00 1.29 6.03
C ARG A 177 -11.66 2.01 7.32
N LEU A 178 -10.39 2.10 7.72
CA LEU A 178 -9.97 2.82 8.92
C LEU A 178 -9.50 4.24 8.56
N GLY A 179 -10.08 5.24 9.21
CA GLY A 179 -9.78 6.65 8.98
C GLY A 179 -8.32 7.02 9.20
N PHE A 180 -7.94 8.21 8.72
CA PHE A 180 -6.61 8.78 8.94
C PHE A 180 -6.63 9.74 10.14
N ASP A 181 -7.42 10.81 10.06
CA ASP A 181 -7.37 11.87 11.07
C ASP A 181 -7.84 11.45 12.47
N SER A 182 -8.74 10.46 12.54
CA SER A 182 -9.33 9.97 13.80
C SER A 182 -8.49 8.94 14.55
N VAL A 183 -7.33 8.53 13.99
CA VAL A 183 -6.52 7.45 14.57
C VAL A 183 -5.39 8.02 15.44
N PRO A 184 -5.25 7.54 16.69
CA PRO A 184 -4.19 7.95 17.61
C PRO A 184 -2.78 7.87 17.01
N ALA A 185 -1.89 8.77 17.46
CA ALA A 185 -0.56 8.96 16.86
C ALA A 185 0.34 7.72 16.94
N ASP A 186 0.24 6.94 18.01
CA ASP A 186 0.90 5.65 18.20
C ASP A 186 0.42 4.60 17.18
N LEU A 187 -0.89 4.47 16.99
CA LEU A 187 -1.48 3.59 15.97
C LEU A 187 -1.17 4.06 14.55
N GLN A 188 -1.04 5.36 14.31
CA GLN A 188 -0.59 5.90 13.03
C GLN A 188 0.89 5.57 12.76
N ARG A 189 1.75 5.65 13.78
CA ARG A 189 3.14 5.19 13.66
C ARG A 189 3.21 3.70 13.37
N LEU A 190 2.37 2.87 14.00
CA LEU A 190 2.26 1.45 13.71
C LEU A 190 1.84 1.21 12.25
N ARG A 191 0.82 1.92 11.76
CA ARG A 191 0.40 1.89 10.36
C ARG A 191 1.56 2.22 9.42
N CYS A 192 2.31 3.27 9.74
CA CYS A 192 3.46 3.70 8.94
C CYS A 192 4.59 2.65 8.94
N ARG A 193 4.89 2.05 10.10
CA ARG A 193 5.87 0.96 10.22
C ARG A 193 5.48 -0.25 9.39
N CYS A 194 4.22 -0.66 9.47
CA CYS A 194 3.68 -1.73 8.63
C CYS A 194 3.90 -1.41 7.15
N ASN A 195 3.47 -0.21 6.73
CA ASN A 195 3.48 0.18 5.33
C ASN A 195 4.88 0.29 4.70
N PHE A 196 5.85 0.87 5.41
CA PHE A 196 7.16 1.19 4.84
C PHE A 196 8.28 0.22 5.23
N HIS A 197 8.13 -0.48 6.36
CA HIS A 197 9.18 -1.33 6.89
C HIS A 197 8.81 -2.81 6.95
N ALA A 198 7.56 -3.17 7.30
CA ALA A 198 7.16 -4.57 7.45
C ALA A 198 6.83 -5.24 6.10
N LEU A 199 6.18 -4.51 5.19
CA LEU A 199 5.84 -5.00 3.85
C LEU A 199 7.05 -4.91 2.91
N LYS A 200 7.93 -5.92 2.98
CA LYS A 200 9.03 -6.09 2.02
C LYS A 200 8.58 -6.97 0.87
N PHE A 201 8.84 -6.53 -0.36
CA PHE A 201 8.52 -7.31 -1.55
C PHE A 201 9.25 -8.66 -1.56
N ALA A 202 8.67 -9.64 -2.24
CA ALA A 202 9.30 -10.95 -2.46
C ALA A 202 10.73 -10.79 -3.04
N PRO A 203 11.68 -11.68 -2.69
CA PRO A 203 13.09 -11.51 -3.03
C PRO A 203 13.33 -11.29 -4.54
N GLU A 204 12.62 -12.00 -5.41
CA GLU A 204 12.77 -11.86 -6.86
C GLU A 204 12.35 -10.47 -7.37
N ILE A 205 11.31 -9.87 -6.78
CA ILE A 205 10.89 -8.50 -7.09
C ILE A 205 11.97 -7.52 -6.62
N GLN A 206 12.52 -7.71 -5.42
CA GLN A 206 13.58 -6.83 -4.89
C GLN A 206 14.87 -6.92 -5.69
N LYS A 207 15.30 -8.13 -6.11
CA LYS A 207 16.48 -8.32 -6.96
C LYS A 207 16.31 -7.64 -8.31
N LEU A 208 15.14 -7.81 -8.94
CA LEU A 208 14.83 -7.16 -10.21
C LEU A 208 14.82 -5.63 -10.07
N GLY A 209 14.19 -5.10 -9.02
CA GLY A 209 14.18 -3.68 -8.71
C GLY A 209 15.59 -3.13 -8.46
N SER A 210 16.42 -3.87 -7.73
CA SER A 210 17.82 -3.50 -7.47
C SER A 210 18.62 -3.43 -8.78
N LEU A 211 18.47 -4.42 -9.66
CA LEU A 211 19.11 -4.43 -10.97
C LEU A 211 18.67 -3.25 -11.85
N LEU A 212 17.37 -2.92 -11.84
CA LEU A 212 16.83 -1.79 -12.60
C LEU A 212 17.44 -0.47 -12.11
N VAL A 213 17.47 -0.24 -10.80
CA VAL A 213 18.05 0.97 -10.20
C VAL A 213 19.55 1.05 -10.49
N GLN A 214 20.28 -0.05 -10.36
CA GLN A 214 21.70 -0.11 -10.69
C GLN A 214 21.97 0.30 -12.14
N ARG A 215 21.16 -0.18 -13.10
CA ARG A 215 21.29 0.16 -14.52
C ARG A 215 20.92 1.61 -14.82
N LEU A 216 19.84 2.13 -14.22
CA LEU A 216 19.39 3.50 -14.45
C LEU A 216 20.35 4.55 -13.90
N ARG A 217 20.99 4.26 -12.77
CA ARG A 217 21.91 5.21 -12.11
C ARG A 217 23.38 5.04 -12.50
N GLY A 218 23.73 3.90 -13.12
CA GLY A 218 25.10 3.54 -13.46
C GLY A 218 25.89 2.92 -12.31
N VAL A 219 27.03 2.29 -12.64
CA VAL A 219 27.89 1.50 -11.73
C VAL A 219 28.50 2.32 -10.58
N SER A 220 28.51 3.65 -10.70
CA SER A 220 29.10 4.58 -9.73
C SER A 220 28.06 5.34 -8.87
N ALA A 221 26.79 4.97 -8.93
CA ALA A 221 25.76 5.65 -8.16
C ALA A 221 25.87 5.38 -6.66
N MET A 222 25.74 6.44 -5.85
CA MET A 222 25.72 6.35 -4.39
C MET A 222 24.51 5.53 -3.93
N GLN A 223 24.77 4.48 -3.17
CA GLN A 223 23.73 3.75 -2.46
C GLN A 223 23.16 4.64 -1.36
N THR A 224 21.84 4.70 -1.27
CA THR A 224 21.11 5.50 -0.29
C THR A 224 20.49 4.61 0.79
N GLU A 225 20.16 5.19 1.94
CA GLU A 225 19.39 4.50 2.98
C GLU A 225 18.04 3.98 2.44
N MET A 226 17.43 4.70 1.50
CA MET A 226 16.22 4.27 0.81
C MET A 226 16.43 2.99 0.01
N ASP A 227 17.57 2.83 -0.66
CA ASP A 227 17.88 1.60 -1.40
C ASP A 227 18.03 0.41 -0.44
N THR A 228 18.65 0.62 0.72
CA THR A 228 18.73 -0.39 1.78
C THR A 228 17.34 -0.76 2.29
N GLN A 229 16.45 0.22 2.47
CA GLN A 229 15.06 -0.05 2.87
C GLN A 229 14.26 -0.77 1.77
N LEU A 230 14.45 -0.45 0.50
CA LEU A 230 13.69 -1.05 -0.59
C LEU A 230 14.15 -2.47 -0.93
N PHE A 231 15.46 -2.71 -0.93
CA PHE A 231 16.05 -3.96 -1.44
C PHE A 231 16.63 -4.85 -0.34
N GLY A 232 16.97 -4.31 0.83
CA GLY A 232 17.54 -5.09 1.93
C GLY A 232 18.78 -5.89 1.51
N SER A 233 18.83 -7.17 1.87
CA SER A 233 19.88 -8.11 1.47
C SER A 233 19.86 -8.49 -0.01
N ASN A 234 18.80 -8.14 -0.76
CA ASN A 234 18.70 -8.36 -2.20
C ASN A 234 19.29 -7.20 -3.02
N MET A 235 19.90 -6.22 -2.36
CA MET A 235 20.64 -5.17 -3.02
C MET A 235 21.88 -5.77 -3.72
N LEU A 236 22.01 -5.56 -5.02
CA LEU A 236 23.17 -6.04 -5.77
C LEU A 236 24.44 -5.31 -5.33
N ASP A 237 25.50 -6.08 -5.10
CA ASP A 237 26.82 -5.55 -4.83
C ASP A 237 27.33 -4.68 -5.98
N ARG A 238 28.18 -3.72 -5.64
CA ARG A 238 28.91 -2.96 -6.66
C ARG A 238 29.83 -3.95 -7.40
N PRO A 239 29.86 -3.95 -8.75
CA PRO A 239 30.82 -4.75 -9.50
C PRO A 239 32.24 -4.52 -8.98
N PHE A 240 32.93 -5.58 -8.58
CA PHE A 240 34.36 -5.54 -8.26
C PHE A 240 35.16 -5.36 -9.57
N GLY A 241 35.71 -4.17 -9.78
CA GLY A 241 36.44 -3.79 -11.00
C GLY A 241 35.55 -2.95 -11.92
N ASP A 242 35.79 -1.65 -12.07
CA ASP A 242 36.98 -1.12 -12.72
C ASP A 242 37.43 0.19 -12.04
N LYS A 243 38.70 0.25 -11.60
CA LYS A 243 39.34 1.48 -11.10
C LYS A 243 39.92 2.32 -12.27
N SER A 244 39.68 1.95 -13.53
CA SER A 244 40.40 2.53 -14.67
C SER A 244 39.59 3.42 -15.62
N THR A 245 38.34 3.75 -15.30
CA THR A 245 37.68 4.89 -15.95
C THR A 245 37.11 5.82 -14.89
N ASP A 246 37.87 6.86 -14.58
CA ASP A 246 37.34 8.17 -14.20
C ASP A 246 36.48 8.68 -15.37
N ASP A 247 35.36 8.02 -15.65
CA ASP A 247 34.35 8.61 -16.51
C ASP A 247 33.76 9.77 -15.70
N ALA A 248 34.15 10.98 -16.09
CA ALA A 248 33.78 12.25 -15.48
C ALA A 248 32.27 12.57 -15.60
N GLY A 249 31.43 11.55 -15.78
CA GLY A 249 29.99 11.64 -15.79
C GLY A 249 29.45 11.55 -14.37
N GLY A 250 28.84 12.63 -13.88
CA GLY A 250 28.00 12.58 -12.68
C GLY A 250 26.89 11.51 -12.79
N PRO A 251 26.20 11.19 -11.68
CA PRO A 251 25.16 10.16 -11.68
C PRO A 251 24.16 10.39 -12.81
N SER A 252 23.80 9.32 -13.53
CA SER A 252 22.81 9.38 -14.60
C SER A 252 21.51 9.98 -14.07
N ARG A 253 21.07 11.06 -14.70
CA ARG A 253 19.85 11.78 -14.33
C ARG A 253 18.68 11.15 -15.08
N TYR A 254 17.62 10.81 -14.35
CA TYR A 254 16.43 10.21 -14.91
C TYR A 254 15.18 10.87 -14.33
N LEU A 255 14.10 10.85 -15.10
CA LEU A 255 12.76 11.23 -14.66
C LEU A 255 11.94 9.95 -14.50
N ALA A 256 11.38 9.73 -13.31
CA ALA A 256 10.42 8.66 -13.08
C ALA A 256 9.01 9.24 -13.09
N LEU A 257 8.15 8.75 -13.99
CA LEU A 257 6.77 9.17 -14.11
C LEU A 257 5.86 7.95 -14.02
N HIS A 258 4.95 7.95 -13.04
CA HIS A 258 3.91 6.93 -12.91
C HIS A 258 2.63 7.46 -13.56
N LEU A 259 2.38 7.04 -14.80
CA LEU A 259 1.16 7.36 -15.54
C LEU A 259 0.14 6.24 -15.37
N ARG A 260 -1.05 6.60 -14.89
CA ARG A 260 -2.15 5.68 -14.65
C ARG A 260 -3.18 5.81 -15.77
N PHE A 261 -3.24 4.83 -16.66
CA PHE A 261 -4.06 4.79 -17.89
C PHE A 261 -4.91 3.51 -17.98
N GLU A 262 -5.18 2.87 -16.85
CA GLU A 262 -6.01 1.69 -16.78
C GLU A 262 -7.47 2.01 -17.14
N GLU A 263 -8.18 0.99 -17.63
CA GLU A 263 -9.55 1.10 -18.14
C GLU A 263 -10.50 1.74 -17.11
N ASP A 264 -10.31 1.48 -15.82
CA ASP A 264 -11.10 2.09 -14.75
C ASP A 264 -10.94 3.61 -14.69
N MET A 265 -9.70 4.11 -14.83
CA MET A 265 -9.38 5.54 -14.84
C MET A 265 -9.86 6.22 -16.11
N VAL A 266 -9.60 5.59 -17.27
CA VAL A 266 -10.01 6.08 -18.59
C VAL A 266 -11.54 6.14 -18.66
N ALA A 267 -12.23 5.08 -18.27
CA ALA A 267 -13.69 5.04 -18.20
C ALA A 267 -14.22 6.11 -17.25
N TYR A 268 -13.70 6.21 -16.02
CA TYR A 268 -14.20 7.18 -15.04
C TYR A 268 -13.99 8.65 -15.49
N SER A 269 -12.94 8.94 -16.26
CA SER A 269 -12.61 10.30 -16.72
C SER A 269 -13.66 10.94 -17.63
N LEU A 270 -14.49 10.12 -18.29
CA LEU A 270 -15.43 10.55 -19.35
C LEU A 270 -14.77 11.22 -20.57
N CYS A 271 -13.44 11.22 -20.65
CA CYS A 271 -12.72 11.76 -21.80
C CYS A 271 -12.73 10.77 -22.97
N GLU A 272 -12.57 11.29 -24.18
CA GLU A 272 -12.26 10.53 -25.38
C GLU A 272 -10.74 10.60 -25.63
N PHE A 273 -10.11 9.47 -25.94
CA PHE A 273 -8.66 9.40 -26.16
C PHE A 273 -8.31 9.09 -27.62
N GLY A 274 -9.27 9.30 -28.53
CA GLY A 274 -9.09 9.16 -29.97
C GLY A 274 -9.36 7.76 -30.51
N GLY A 275 -9.95 6.86 -29.72
CA GLY A 275 -10.32 5.51 -30.15
C GLY A 275 -11.67 5.41 -30.89
N GLY A 276 -12.35 6.54 -31.09
CA GLY A 276 -13.59 6.61 -31.88
C GLY A 276 -14.78 5.86 -31.26
N ASP A 277 -15.68 5.36 -32.12
CA ASP A 277 -16.93 4.71 -31.69
C ASP A 277 -16.75 3.36 -30.98
N GLU A 278 -15.62 2.70 -31.19
CA GLU A 278 -15.28 1.46 -30.49
C GLU A 278 -14.94 1.74 -29.04
N GLU A 279 -13.96 2.63 -28.79
CA GLU A 279 -13.58 3.09 -27.44
C GLU A 279 -14.81 3.59 -26.67
N ARG A 280 -15.63 4.44 -27.29
CA ARG A 280 -16.83 4.97 -26.65
C ARG A 280 -17.76 3.88 -26.14
N ARG A 281 -17.98 2.83 -26.95
CA ARG A 281 -18.88 1.72 -26.60
C ARG A 281 -18.28 0.84 -25.51
N GLU A 282 -16.99 0.53 -25.59
CA GLU A 282 -16.30 -0.28 -24.58
C GLU A 282 -16.28 0.42 -23.21
N LEU A 283 -15.84 1.69 -23.16
CA LEU A 283 -15.82 2.45 -21.93
C LEU A 283 -17.22 2.69 -21.36
N GLN A 284 -18.24 2.83 -22.21
CA GLN A 284 -19.63 2.91 -21.76
C GLN A 284 -20.09 1.60 -21.10
N ALA A 285 -19.84 0.45 -21.73
CA ALA A 285 -20.16 -0.85 -21.17
C ALA A 285 -19.42 -1.10 -19.84
N PHE A 286 -18.15 -0.68 -19.76
CA PHE A 286 -17.37 -0.74 -18.54
C PHE A 286 -18.00 0.10 -17.42
N ARG A 287 -18.41 1.35 -17.70
CA ARG A 287 -19.07 2.23 -16.71
C ARG A 287 -20.39 1.65 -16.20
N GLU A 288 -21.19 1.07 -17.08
CA GLU A 288 -22.46 0.45 -16.70
C GLU A 288 -22.28 -0.71 -15.73
N THR A 289 -21.20 -1.47 -15.90
CA THR A 289 -20.88 -2.62 -15.06
C THR A 289 -20.20 -2.21 -13.75
N HIS A 290 -19.21 -1.32 -13.81
CA HIS A 290 -18.30 -1.04 -12.70
C HIS A 290 -18.58 0.28 -11.97
N PHE A 291 -19.28 1.23 -12.60
CA PHE A 291 -19.60 2.55 -12.05
C PHE A 291 -21.10 2.89 -12.15
N PRO A 292 -22.01 2.05 -11.63
CA PRO A 292 -23.46 2.25 -11.80
C PRO A 292 -23.95 3.58 -11.21
N ALA A 293 -23.34 4.05 -10.11
CA ALA A 293 -23.65 5.35 -9.52
C ALA A 293 -23.24 6.54 -10.40
N LEU A 294 -22.12 6.42 -11.14
CA LEU A 294 -21.70 7.44 -12.11
C LEU A 294 -22.67 7.47 -13.29
N VAL A 295 -23.03 6.31 -13.83
CA VAL A 295 -24.00 6.20 -14.94
C VAL A 295 -25.37 6.76 -14.55
N ALA A 296 -25.84 6.47 -13.34
CA ALA A 296 -27.10 7.02 -12.84
C ALA A 296 -27.07 8.56 -12.78
N ARG A 297 -25.94 9.17 -12.42
CA ARG A 297 -25.77 10.62 -12.41
C ARG A 297 -25.78 11.21 -13.82
N LEU A 298 -25.09 10.57 -14.77
CA LEU A 298 -25.03 11.04 -16.16
C LEU A 298 -26.39 10.99 -16.87
N ARG A 299 -27.28 10.07 -16.48
CA ARG A 299 -28.65 9.99 -17.02
C ARG A 299 -29.58 11.11 -16.50
N ASN A 300 -29.20 11.75 -15.40
CA ASN A 300 -29.99 12.80 -14.74
C ASN A 300 -29.49 14.23 -15.05
N THR A 301 -28.50 14.36 -15.91
CA THR A 301 -27.92 15.63 -16.41
C THR A 301 -28.22 15.78 -17.89
#